data_AF-A0A550H5J8-F1
#
_entry.id   AF-A0A550H5J8-F1
#
_cell.length_a   1.000
_cell.length_b   1.000
_cell.length_c   1.000
_cell.angle_alpha   90.00
_cell.angle_beta   90.00
_cell.angle_gamma   90.00
#
_symmetry.space_group_name_H-M   'P 1'
#
loop_
_entity.id
_entity.type
_entity.pdbx_description
1 polymer ?
#
loop_
_entity_poly.entity_id
_entity_poly.type
_entity_poly.pdbx_seq_one_letter_code
_entity_poly.pdbx_strand_id
1 'polypeptide(L)'
;TGFELYDLSGLPQYGYGVYPNVVTSLEMERILDVNGPTGSQLIIPKTGREAKSVAYVLCAGSRDTEVGRPHCSRVCCLYSLKQAQLLRDRGVDVWIHYIDIRATGRRYEEFYRTTQEKGAVFVKGKVTEIVPEGDQVLVRGEDMMLNRMLENPVDLVVLAPPIVTVEDTLKLAEALRVPADEDQFILERHPKLDPVSTKRDGVYAAGVVIGPKDIQSSTAEAEGAAMKVVNFLSGDRVIEPNKAYLADPDACDGCEECVGVCPESAITMLDEKPLINEIMCSGCGACIPACPKDALDQHGLSEAQIRANIRGVLSGSEAELKILAFVEQEVAYTAVDLAGLARLTYPSSIRIIPMPSLARLKKEHLLYAFAYGADGVMLLEAPEHEGPYGSAHVLSEKRIDEYRWELEDDDVDSSRVWFSRVYVPDWRKLERVFRTFHDIVDGEGPLGEDVRERLRGELS
;
A
#
# COMPACT_ATOMS: atom_id res chain seq x y z
N THR A 1 -1.82 16.86 5.54
CA THR A 1 -2.06 15.49 5.00
C THR A 1 -2.70 15.50 3.62
N GLY A 2 -2.42 16.50 2.77
CA GLY A 2 -3.00 16.60 1.43
C GLY A 2 -2.09 15.94 0.39
N PHE A 3 -1.52 16.76 -0.49
CA PHE A 3 -0.57 16.33 -1.50
C PHE A 3 0.45 17.42 -1.78
N GLU A 4 1.53 17.02 -2.45
CA GLU A 4 2.47 17.90 -3.13
C GLU A 4 2.59 17.52 -4.61
N LEU A 5 3.19 18.41 -5.39
CA LEU A 5 3.57 18.09 -6.76
C LEU A 5 5.00 17.54 -6.75
N TYR A 6 5.20 16.44 -7.47
CA TYR A 6 6.51 15.86 -7.64
C TYR A 6 7.49 16.86 -8.27
N ASP A 7 8.67 16.98 -7.69
CA ASP A 7 9.71 17.87 -8.20
C ASP A 7 10.29 17.31 -9.51
N LEU A 8 10.11 18.06 -10.60
CA LEU A 8 10.58 17.69 -11.93
C LEU A 8 12.04 18.11 -12.17
N SER A 9 12.73 18.70 -11.19
CA SER A 9 14.14 19.11 -11.33
C SER A 9 15.06 17.91 -11.61
N GLY A 10 14.69 16.73 -11.13
CA GLY A 10 15.36 15.45 -11.41
C GLY A 10 15.08 14.87 -12.80
N LEU A 11 14.20 15.50 -13.61
CA LEU A 11 13.85 15.09 -14.96
C LEU A 11 14.39 16.13 -15.97
N PRO A 12 15.70 16.07 -16.31
CA PRO A 12 16.37 17.11 -17.08
C PRO A 12 15.77 17.33 -18.47
N GLN A 13 15.12 16.32 -19.04
CA GLN A 13 14.44 16.42 -20.33
C GLN A 13 13.35 17.50 -20.35
N TYR A 14 12.79 17.87 -19.19
CA TYR A 14 11.78 18.92 -19.10
C TYR A 14 12.37 20.31 -18.81
N GLY A 15 13.65 20.41 -18.44
CA GLY A 15 14.30 21.70 -18.20
C GLY A 15 13.74 22.52 -17.02
N TYR A 16 12.93 21.90 -16.14
CA TYR A 16 12.36 22.57 -14.98
C TYR A 16 13.46 23.00 -13.99
N GLY A 17 13.30 24.18 -13.38
CA GLY A 17 14.32 24.79 -12.51
C GLY A 17 15.47 25.48 -13.27
N VAL A 18 15.83 24.98 -14.46
CA VAL A 18 16.92 25.52 -15.29
C VAL A 18 16.40 26.60 -16.25
N TYR A 19 15.41 26.27 -17.08
CA TYR A 19 14.91 27.19 -18.10
C TYR A 19 13.89 28.17 -17.50
N PRO A 20 14.02 29.49 -17.75
CA PRO A 20 13.12 30.48 -17.18
C PRO A 20 11.68 30.35 -17.72
N ASN A 21 11.54 29.83 -18.94
CA ASN A 21 10.27 29.64 -19.65
C ASN A 21 9.54 28.35 -19.26
N VAL A 22 10.01 27.59 -18.26
CA VAL A 22 9.39 26.33 -17.86
C VAL A 22 8.87 26.47 -16.43
N VAL A 23 7.56 26.32 -16.28
CA VAL A 23 6.85 26.39 -14.99
C VAL A 23 5.97 25.15 -14.80
N THR A 24 5.56 24.88 -13.57
CA THR A 24 4.54 23.89 -13.27
C THR A 24 3.14 24.45 -13.43
N SER A 25 2.16 23.56 -13.54
CA SER A 25 0.74 23.91 -13.56
C SER A 25 0.27 24.68 -12.32
N LEU A 26 0.86 24.43 -11.14
CA LEU A 26 0.53 25.16 -9.91
C LEU A 26 1.14 26.57 -9.90
N GLU A 27 2.36 26.73 -10.41
CA GLU A 27 2.92 28.06 -10.66
C GLU A 27 2.08 28.84 -11.67
N MET A 28 1.59 28.17 -12.72
CA MET A 28 0.65 28.76 -13.68
C MET A 28 -0.67 29.19 -13.03
N GLU A 29 -1.20 28.44 -12.06
CA GLU A 29 -2.34 28.92 -11.25
C GLU A 29 -1.99 30.22 -10.52
N ARG A 30 -0.80 30.34 -9.93
CA ARG A 30 -0.36 31.58 -9.27
C ARG A 30 -0.17 32.73 -10.26
N ILE A 31 0.29 32.46 -11.47
CA ILE A 31 0.43 33.47 -12.55
C ILE A 31 -0.94 33.96 -13.03
N LEU A 32 -1.94 33.08 -13.09
CA LEU A 32 -3.30 33.43 -13.55
C LEU A 32 -4.19 34.00 -12.44
N ASP A 33 -3.81 33.87 -11.17
CA ASP A 33 -4.54 34.41 -10.03
C ASP A 33 -4.42 35.94 -9.97
N VAL A 34 -5.57 36.61 -9.79
CA VAL A 34 -5.66 38.07 -9.61
C VAL A 34 -4.97 38.52 -8.32
N ASN A 35 -5.01 37.68 -7.28
CA ASN A 35 -4.27 37.88 -6.03
C ASN A 35 -2.90 37.19 -6.05
N GLY A 36 -2.47 36.73 -7.22
CA GLY A 36 -1.17 36.13 -7.47
C GLY A 36 -0.04 37.14 -7.51
N PRO A 37 1.22 36.67 -7.48
CA PRO A 37 2.41 37.54 -7.53
C PRO A 37 2.51 38.37 -8.82
N THR A 38 1.82 37.97 -9.89
CA THR A 38 1.80 38.68 -11.18
C THR A 38 0.54 39.51 -11.39
N GLY A 39 -0.42 39.50 -10.45
CA GLY A 39 -1.71 40.19 -10.61
C GLY A 39 -2.49 39.70 -11.84
N SER A 40 -2.47 38.38 -12.11
CA SER A 40 -3.06 37.75 -13.30
C SER A 40 -2.40 38.12 -14.64
N GLN A 41 -1.21 38.74 -14.64
CA GLN A 41 -0.46 39.01 -15.87
C GLN A 41 0.27 37.74 -16.33
N LEU A 42 0.12 37.39 -17.62
CA LEU A 42 0.78 36.23 -18.22
C LEU A 42 2.23 36.57 -18.60
N ILE A 43 3.11 36.44 -17.61
CA ILE A 43 4.53 36.72 -17.74
C ILE A 43 5.37 35.49 -17.39
N ILE A 44 6.57 35.44 -17.93
CA ILE A 44 7.61 34.48 -17.55
C ILE A 44 8.24 34.99 -16.25
N PRO A 45 8.06 34.31 -15.10
CA PRO A 45 8.38 34.90 -13.78
C PRO A 45 9.83 35.37 -13.62
N LYS A 46 10.79 34.63 -14.19
CA LYS A 46 12.22 34.95 -14.06
C LYS A 46 12.66 36.13 -14.95
N THR A 47 11.93 36.45 -16.01
CA THR A 47 12.34 37.50 -16.99
C THR A 47 11.38 38.68 -17.05
N GLY A 48 10.14 38.53 -16.54
CA GLY A 48 9.09 39.55 -16.61
C GLY A 48 8.49 39.73 -18.00
N ARG A 49 8.94 38.97 -19.01
CA ARG A 49 8.46 39.08 -20.39
C ARG A 49 7.08 38.46 -20.52
N GLU A 50 6.20 39.13 -21.26
CA GLU A 50 4.87 38.64 -21.61
C GLU A 50 4.97 37.40 -22.51
N ALA A 51 4.16 36.36 -22.24
CA ALA A 51 4.05 35.19 -23.09
C ALA A 51 2.79 35.27 -23.96
N LYS A 52 2.94 35.03 -25.28
CA LYS A 52 1.82 35.02 -26.24
C LYS A 52 1.47 33.62 -26.72
N SER A 53 2.38 32.66 -26.52
CA SER A 53 2.22 31.25 -26.83
C SER A 53 2.60 30.38 -25.63
N VAL A 54 1.76 29.39 -25.33
CA VAL A 54 1.91 28.49 -24.17
C VAL A 54 1.72 27.03 -24.61
N ALA A 55 2.63 26.15 -24.21
CA ALA A 55 2.45 24.71 -24.35
C ALA A 55 2.28 24.02 -23.00
N TYR A 56 1.23 23.23 -22.87
CA TYR A 56 1.03 22.31 -21.75
C TYR A 56 1.63 20.96 -22.08
N VAL A 57 2.45 20.42 -21.16
CA VAL A 57 2.98 19.06 -21.24
C VAL A 57 2.26 18.22 -20.21
N LEU A 58 1.25 17.46 -20.66
CA LEU A 58 0.50 16.57 -19.78
C LEU A 58 1.34 15.35 -19.41
N CYS A 59 1.03 14.77 -18.25
CA CYS A 59 1.74 13.61 -17.72
C CYS A 59 3.27 13.83 -17.62
N ALA A 60 3.73 15.07 -17.38
CA ALA A 60 5.14 15.35 -17.20
C ALA A 60 5.63 14.65 -15.93
N GLY A 61 6.24 13.47 -16.06
CA GLY A 61 6.63 12.59 -14.96
C GLY A 61 5.51 11.71 -14.38
N SER A 62 4.26 11.79 -14.86
CA SER A 62 3.18 10.84 -14.49
C SER A 62 3.01 9.78 -15.57
N ARG A 63 2.45 8.62 -15.24
CA ARG A 63 2.33 7.48 -16.17
C ARG A 63 3.68 7.13 -16.79
N ASP A 64 4.73 7.20 -15.99
CA ASP A 64 6.11 6.94 -16.37
C ASP A 64 6.68 5.89 -15.41
N THR A 65 6.93 4.70 -15.93
CA THR A 65 7.41 3.54 -15.16
C THR A 65 8.92 3.49 -15.03
N GLU A 66 9.66 4.35 -15.73
CA GLU A 66 11.13 4.31 -15.79
C GLU A 66 11.74 5.35 -14.87
N VAL A 67 11.33 6.62 -15.01
CA VAL A 67 11.98 7.76 -14.33
C VAL A 67 11.02 8.63 -13.53
N GLY A 68 9.70 8.45 -13.69
CA GLY A 68 8.68 9.24 -13.01
C GLY A 68 7.86 8.45 -12.00
N ARG A 69 6.55 8.65 -12.07
CA ARG A 69 5.54 7.97 -11.25
C ARG A 69 4.60 7.19 -12.16
N PRO A 70 4.32 5.91 -11.86
CA PRO A 70 3.54 5.04 -12.75
C PRO A 70 2.06 5.41 -12.78
N HIS A 71 1.54 6.03 -11.72
CA HIS A 71 0.13 6.37 -11.61
C HIS A 71 -0.29 7.60 -12.42
N CYS A 72 -1.60 7.72 -12.62
CA CYS A 72 -2.21 8.90 -13.21
C CYS A 72 -2.68 9.86 -12.13
N SER A 73 -2.30 11.13 -12.23
CA SER A 73 -2.73 12.18 -11.29
C SER A 73 -4.18 12.62 -11.42
N ARG A 74 -4.96 12.02 -12.34
CA ARG A 74 -6.42 12.17 -12.59
C ARG A 74 -6.93 13.57 -12.96
N VAL A 75 -6.42 14.64 -12.35
CA VAL A 75 -6.92 16.02 -12.51
C VAL A 75 -6.11 16.85 -13.51
N CYS A 76 -4.94 16.36 -13.94
CA CYS A 76 -4.02 17.14 -14.79
C CYS A 76 -4.57 17.50 -16.16
N CYS A 77 -5.33 16.59 -16.78
CA CYS A 77 -6.05 16.93 -18.00
C CYS A 77 -7.02 18.10 -17.75
N LEU A 78 -7.79 18.06 -16.66
CA LEU A 78 -8.86 19.01 -16.39
C LEU A 78 -8.35 20.40 -16.02
N TYR A 79 -7.36 20.51 -15.13
CA TYR A 79 -6.80 21.83 -14.80
C TYR A 79 -6.11 22.46 -16.01
N SER A 80 -5.48 21.66 -16.88
CA SER A 80 -4.84 22.19 -18.09
C SER A 80 -5.87 22.67 -19.09
N LEU A 81 -6.99 21.95 -19.27
CA LEU A 81 -8.12 22.43 -20.07
C LEU A 81 -8.66 23.75 -19.51
N LYS A 82 -8.81 23.85 -18.18
CA LYS A 82 -9.28 25.09 -17.53
C LYS A 82 -8.36 26.26 -17.80
N GLN A 83 -7.07 26.11 -17.54
CA GLN A 83 -6.11 27.17 -17.77
C GLN A 83 -6.00 27.51 -19.27
N ALA A 84 -6.04 26.52 -20.16
CA ALA A 84 -6.07 26.73 -21.60
C ALA A 84 -7.26 27.57 -22.06
N GLN A 85 -8.47 27.32 -21.56
CA GLN A 85 -9.64 28.15 -21.89
C GLN A 85 -9.45 29.60 -21.43
N LEU A 86 -8.94 29.82 -20.22
CA LEU A 86 -8.68 31.17 -19.69
C LEU A 86 -7.65 31.92 -20.55
N LEU A 87 -6.66 31.21 -21.08
CA LEU A 87 -5.65 31.76 -21.98
C LEU A 87 -6.23 32.06 -23.37
N ARG A 88 -7.02 31.14 -23.94
CA ARG A 88 -7.68 31.35 -25.24
C ARG A 88 -8.64 32.55 -25.20
N ASP A 89 -9.35 32.76 -24.09
CA ASP A 89 -10.21 33.94 -23.91
C ASP A 89 -9.42 35.26 -23.89
N ARG A 90 -8.11 35.21 -23.63
CA ARG A 90 -7.18 36.35 -23.68
C ARG A 90 -6.44 36.46 -25.02
N GLY A 91 -6.75 35.61 -26.00
CA GLY A 91 -6.10 35.61 -27.32
C GLY A 91 -4.70 35.00 -27.35
N VAL A 92 -4.33 34.20 -26.35
CA VAL A 92 -3.02 33.51 -26.25
C VAL A 92 -3.07 32.20 -27.05
N ASP A 93 -2.00 31.87 -27.77
CA ASP A 93 -1.88 30.60 -28.47
C ASP A 93 -1.57 29.46 -27.51
N VAL A 94 -2.39 28.41 -27.52
CA VAL A 94 -2.30 27.31 -26.56
C VAL A 94 -2.17 25.97 -27.26
N TRP A 95 -1.14 25.23 -26.87
CA TRP A 95 -0.89 23.86 -27.28
C TRP A 95 -1.01 22.93 -26.08
N ILE A 96 -1.60 21.75 -26.25
CA ILE A 96 -1.70 20.72 -25.23
C ILE A 96 -1.12 19.44 -25.80
N HIS A 97 0.06 19.05 -25.31
CA HIS A 97 0.71 17.78 -25.62
C HIS A 97 0.25 16.71 -24.63
N TYR A 98 -0.32 15.62 -25.15
CA TYR A 98 -0.99 14.61 -24.32
C TYR A 98 -0.85 13.19 -24.87
N ILE A 99 -0.94 12.20 -23.99
CA ILE A 99 -1.07 10.78 -24.38
C ILE A 99 -2.56 10.44 -24.58
N ASP A 100 -3.34 10.65 -23.52
CA ASP A 100 -4.80 10.51 -23.51
C ASP A 100 -5.42 11.69 -22.74
N ILE A 101 -6.53 12.24 -23.25
CA ILE A 101 -7.35 13.19 -22.48
C ILE A 101 -8.27 12.38 -21.57
N ARG A 102 -8.08 12.52 -20.26
CA ARG A 102 -8.91 11.86 -19.24
C ARG A 102 -9.90 12.86 -18.65
N ALA A 103 -10.98 13.08 -19.36
CA ALA A 103 -12.08 13.97 -18.96
C ALA A 103 -13.23 13.17 -18.33
N THR A 104 -12.93 12.36 -17.31
CA THR A 104 -13.88 11.41 -16.72
C THR A 104 -14.69 12.05 -15.59
N GLY A 105 -15.89 12.51 -15.90
CA GLY A 105 -16.81 13.11 -14.93
C GLY A 105 -18.00 13.74 -15.63
N ARG A 106 -18.99 14.19 -14.85
CA ARG A 106 -20.16 14.86 -15.41
C ARG A 106 -19.75 16.19 -16.04
N ARG A 107 -20.02 16.36 -17.33
CA ARG A 107 -19.69 17.55 -18.14
C ARG A 107 -18.21 17.76 -18.46
N TYR A 108 -17.33 16.82 -18.12
CA TYR A 108 -15.89 16.99 -18.36
C TYR A 108 -15.53 16.80 -19.83
N GLU A 109 -16.21 15.91 -20.56
CA GLU A 109 -16.03 15.75 -22.01
C GLU A 109 -16.49 17.00 -22.78
N GLU A 110 -17.61 17.59 -22.38
CA GLU A 110 -18.08 18.85 -22.95
C GLU A 110 -17.10 19.99 -22.67
N PHE A 111 -16.45 19.98 -21.51
CA PHE A 111 -15.38 20.93 -21.18
C PHE A 111 -14.16 20.76 -22.08
N TYR A 112 -13.77 19.52 -22.38
CA TYR A 112 -12.74 19.22 -23.37
C TYR A 112 -13.14 19.76 -24.76
N ARG A 113 -14.34 19.45 -25.25
CA ARG A 113 -14.85 19.93 -26.54
C ARG A 113 -14.85 21.46 -26.63
N THR A 114 -15.34 22.16 -25.61
CA THR A 114 -15.33 23.64 -25.58
C THR A 114 -13.90 24.20 -25.64
N THR A 115 -12.92 23.49 -25.09
CA THR A 115 -11.51 23.91 -25.16
C THR A 115 -10.98 23.83 -26.61
N GLN A 116 -11.39 22.81 -27.36
CA GLN A 116 -11.09 22.69 -28.80
C GLN A 116 -11.79 23.78 -29.61
N GLU A 117 -13.08 24.06 -29.32
CA GLU A 117 -13.87 25.11 -29.99
C GLU A 117 -13.26 26.51 -29.78
N LYS A 118 -12.62 26.76 -28.62
CA LYS A 118 -11.86 27.99 -28.34
C LYS A 118 -10.51 28.07 -29.07
N GLY A 119 -10.14 27.03 -29.82
CA GLY A 119 -8.96 27.00 -30.68
C GLY A 119 -7.66 26.59 -29.98
N ALA A 120 -7.72 25.91 -28.83
CA ALA A 120 -6.54 25.23 -28.30
C ALA A 120 -6.14 24.06 -29.20
N VAL A 121 -4.85 23.91 -29.49
CA VAL A 121 -4.33 22.85 -30.37
C VAL A 121 -3.92 21.64 -29.52
N PHE A 122 -4.40 20.46 -29.90
CA PHE A 122 -4.11 19.21 -29.18
C PHE A 122 -3.16 18.35 -30.01
N VAL A 123 -2.00 18.05 -29.44
CA VAL A 123 -0.98 17.20 -30.05
C VAL A 123 -0.92 15.88 -29.30
N LYS A 124 -1.27 14.79 -29.97
CA LYS A 124 -1.25 13.46 -29.37
C LYS A 124 0.15 12.87 -29.47
N GLY A 125 0.82 12.75 -28.35
CA GLY A 125 2.13 12.13 -28.21
C GLY A 125 2.86 12.60 -26.94
N LYS A 126 3.83 11.81 -26.50
CA LYS A 126 4.65 12.14 -25.33
C LYS A 126 5.76 13.11 -25.76
N VAL A 127 5.94 14.19 -25.02
CA VAL A 127 7.08 15.10 -25.18
C VAL A 127 8.36 14.36 -24.79
N THR A 128 9.35 14.40 -25.67
CA THR A 128 10.66 13.76 -25.47
C THR A 128 11.61 14.68 -24.73
N GLU A 129 11.68 15.95 -25.14
CA GLU A 129 12.57 16.95 -24.55
C GLU A 129 12.05 18.37 -24.76
N ILE A 130 12.51 19.30 -23.92
CA ILE A 130 12.36 20.74 -24.06
C ILE A 130 13.75 21.34 -24.23
N VAL A 131 13.92 22.21 -25.22
CA VAL A 131 15.23 22.80 -25.55
C VAL A 131 15.09 24.32 -25.61
N PRO A 132 16.03 25.10 -25.06
CA PRO A 132 16.01 26.56 -25.19
C PRO A 132 16.28 27.00 -26.63
N GLU A 133 15.53 27.98 -27.11
CA GLU A 133 15.66 28.56 -28.45
C GLU A 133 15.55 30.09 -28.39
N GLY A 134 16.69 30.76 -28.17
CA GLY A 134 16.73 32.21 -27.97
C GLY A 134 15.92 32.61 -26.74
N ASP A 135 14.90 33.44 -26.93
CA ASP A 135 13.98 33.80 -25.85
C ASP A 135 12.82 32.80 -25.70
N GLN A 136 12.63 31.87 -26.64
CA GLN A 136 11.58 30.85 -26.60
C GLN A 136 12.13 29.51 -26.12
N VAL A 137 11.23 28.53 -25.98
CA VAL A 137 11.57 27.12 -25.78
C VAL A 137 10.90 26.28 -26.83
N LEU A 138 11.63 25.29 -27.33
CA LEU A 138 11.17 24.33 -28.31
C LEU A 138 10.72 23.05 -27.61
N VAL A 139 9.43 22.71 -27.74
CA VAL A 139 8.88 21.45 -27.26
C VAL A 139 9.00 20.40 -28.36
N ARG A 140 9.79 19.36 -28.11
CA ARG A 140 10.01 18.25 -29.04
C ARG A 140 9.24 17.02 -28.60
N GLY A 141 8.59 16.38 -29.55
CA GLY A 141 7.88 15.13 -29.33
C GLY A 141 7.35 14.55 -30.63
N GLU A 142 6.62 13.46 -30.51
CA GLU A 142 5.93 12.85 -31.63
C GLU A 142 4.50 13.41 -31.73
N ASP A 143 4.04 13.69 -32.96
CA ASP A 143 2.63 13.78 -33.27
C ASP A 143 2.19 12.44 -33.85
N MET A 144 1.57 11.61 -33.02
CA MET A 144 1.12 10.26 -33.38
C MET A 144 -0.03 10.28 -34.39
N MET A 145 -0.78 11.39 -34.50
CA MET A 145 -1.87 11.50 -35.48
C MET A 145 -1.32 11.77 -36.88
N LEU A 146 -0.20 12.50 -36.97
CA LEU A 146 0.48 12.80 -38.22
C LEU A 146 1.68 11.88 -38.49
N ASN A 147 2.02 10.99 -37.54
CA ASN A 147 3.16 10.07 -37.58
C ASN A 147 4.48 10.79 -37.95
N ARG A 148 4.76 11.90 -37.25
CA ARG A 148 5.97 12.70 -37.47
C ARG A 148 6.49 13.29 -36.17
N MET A 149 7.79 13.59 -36.13
CA MET A 149 8.34 14.44 -35.08
C MET A 149 7.83 15.87 -35.25
N LEU A 150 7.47 16.49 -34.14
CA LEU A 150 7.02 17.87 -34.06
C LEU A 150 8.03 18.68 -33.23
N GLU A 151 8.38 19.85 -33.75
CA GLU A 151 9.07 20.90 -33.02
C GLU A 151 8.08 22.06 -32.85
N ASN A 152 7.73 22.39 -31.61
CA ASN A 152 6.74 23.41 -31.28
C ASN A 152 7.40 24.55 -30.47
N PRO A 153 7.77 25.66 -31.12
CA PRO A 153 8.34 26.83 -30.44
C PRO A 153 7.25 27.61 -29.71
N VAL A 154 7.44 27.84 -28.42
CA VAL A 154 6.52 28.62 -27.57
C VAL A 154 7.26 29.53 -26.59
N ASP A 155 6.57 30.55 -26.08
CA ASP A 155 7.14 31.48 -25.11
C ASP A 155 7.20 30.89 -23.70
N LEU A 156 6.25 30.04 -23.32
CA LEU A 156 6.13 29.45 -21.99
C LEU A 156 5.67 27.98 -22.08
N VAL A 157 6.30 27.11 -21.30
CA VAL A 157 5.87 25.72 -21.12
C VAL A 157 5.34 25.52 -19.71
N VAL A 158 4.19 24.86 -19.61
CA VAL A 158 3.54 24.48 -18.37
C VAL A 158 3.56 22.97 -18.22
N LEU A 159 4.34 22.47 -17.27
CA LEU A 159 4.43 21.05 -16.94
C LEU A 159 3.29 20.65 -16.01
N ALA A 160 2.72 19.47 -16.23
CA ALA A 160 1.69 18.88 -15.38
C ALA A 160 2.28 17.73 -14.53
N PRO A 161 2.81 17.99 -13.32
CA PRO A 161 3.57 17.01 -12.55
C PRO A 161 2.66 15.97 -11.88
N PRO A 162 3.24 14.83 -11.44
CA PRO A 162 2.56 13.91 -10.54
C PRO A 162 2.06 14.57 -9.27
N ILE A 163 0.88 14.17 -8.83
CA ILE A 163 0.45 14.34 -7.45
C ILE A 163 1.13 13.23 -6.63
N VAL A 164 1.81 13.62 -5.55
CA VAL A 164 2.46 12.73 -4.59
C VAL A 164 2.03 13.07 -3.18
N THR A 165 2.12 12.07 -2.30
CA THR A 165 2.03 12.23 -0.85
C THR A 165 3.22 13.03 -0.29
N VAL A 166 3.07 13.56 0.93
CA VAL A 166 4.12 14.30 1.65
C VAL A 166 4.70 13.46 2.77
N GLU A 167 5.99 13.61 3.05
CA GLU A 167 6.71 12.80 4.04
C GLU A 167 6.04 12.84 5.43
N ASP A 168 5.55 14.01 5.86
CA ASP A 168 4.84 14.18 7.14
C ASP A 168 3.52 13.39 7.20
N THR A 169 2.89 13.11 6.06
CA THR A 169 1.69 12.27 6.00
C THR A 169 2.05 10.81 6.23
N LEU A 170 3.15 10.34 5.66
CA LEU A 170 3.64 8.98 5.89
C LEU A 170 4.05 8.77 7.34
N LYS A 171 4.75 9.73 7.94
CA LYS A 171 5.07 9.72 9.39
C LYS A 171 3.82 9.67 10.26
N LEU A 172 2.77 10.42 9.89
CA LEU A 172 1.49 10.36 10.59
C LEU A 172 0.81 8.99 10.40
N ALA A 173 0.85 8.42 9.20
CA ALA A 173 0.28 7.11 8.91
C ALA A 173 0.97 6.02 9.76
N GLU A 174 2.30 6.08 9.85
CA GLU A 174 3.14 5.22 10.67
C GLU A 174 2.76 5.32 12.16
N ALA A 175 2.65 6.55 12.69
CA ALA A 175 2.22 6.79 14.06
C ALA A 175 0.79 6.27 14.33
N LEU A 176 -0.06 6.32 13.31
CA LEU A 176 -1.42 5.78 13.34
C LEU A 176 -1.50 4.30 12.97
N ARG A 177 -0.40 3.62 12.65
CA ARG A 177 -0.36 2.22 12.17
C ARG A 177 -1.34 1.97 11.01
N VAL A 178 -1.23 2.80 9.97
CA VAL A 178 -2.03 2.67 8.75
C VAL A 178 -1.09 2.45 7.57
N PRO A 179 -1.26 1.38 6.79
CA PRO A 179 -0.41 1.10 5.64
C PRO A 179 -0.68 2.08 4.49
N ALA A 180 0.34 2.26 3.65
CA ALA A 180 0.23 2.95 2.38
C ALA A 180 0.32 1.96 1.20
N ASP A 181 -0.22 2.34 0.06
CA ASP A 181 -0.15 1.56 -1.18
C ASP A 181 1.19 1.75 -1.93
N GLU A 182 1.32 1.09 -3.08
CA GLU A 182 2.53 1.17 -3.90
C GLU A 182 2.86 2.57 -4.42
N ASP A 183 1.85 3.44 -4.55
CA ASP A 183 1.99 4.83 -4.96
C ASP A 183 2.16 5.77 -3.74
N GLN A 184 2.26 5.18 -2.54
CA GLN A 184 2.44 5.83 -1.23
C GLN A 184 1.23 6.64 -0.74
N PHE A 185 0.03 6.34 -1.26
CA PHE A 185 -1.21 6.87 -0.71
C PHE A 185 -1.75 5.98 0.41
N ILE A 186 -2.56 6.54 1.30
CA ILE A 186 -3.13 5.80 2.42
C ILE A 186 -4.08 4.74 1.89
N LEU A 187 -3.83 3.49 2.30
CA LEU A 187 -4.62 2.35 1.84
C LEU A 187 -5.98 2.32 2.55
N GLU A 188 -7.04 2.36 1.76
CA GLU A 188 -8.40 2.13 2.24
C GLU A 188 -8.63 0.67 2.65
N ARG A 189 -9.65 0.44 3.46
CA ARG A 189 -10.04 -0.90 3.90
C ARG A 189 -10.49 -1.78 2.73
N HIS A 190 -11.32 -1.23 1.84
CA HIS A 190 -11.71 -1.90 0.61
C HIS A 190 -12.10 -0.90 -0.49
N PRO A 191 -11.54 -0.98 -1.71
CA PRO A 191 -11.71 0.03 -2.77
C PRO A 191 -13.15 0.34 -3.19
N LYS A 192 -14.09 -0.59 -2.95
CA LYS A 192 -15.50 -0.46 -3.37
C LYS A 192 -16.51 -0.44 -2.22
N LEU A 193 -16.20 -1.14 -1.14
CA LEU A 193 -17.17 -1.44 -0.08
C LEU A 193 -16.94 -0.54 1.13
N ASP A 194 -15.69 -0.15 1.35
CA ASP A 194 -15.33 0.73 2.45
C ASP A 194 -14.14 1.64 2.08
N PRO A 195 -14.35 2.60 1.15
CA PRO A 195 -13.27 3.35 0.52
C PRO A 195 -12.72 4.50 1.37
N VAL A 196 -13.32 4.79 2.52
CA VAL A 196 -12.93 5.93 3.40
C VAL A 196 -12.47 5.47 4.79
N SER A 197 -12.67 4.21 5.14
CA SER A 197 -12.13 3.64 6.38
C SER A 197 -10.75 3.06 6.10
N THR A 198 -9.82 3.17 7.04
CA THR A 198 -8.52 2.51 6.91
C THR A 198 -8.60 1.08 7.48
N LYS A 199 -7.48 0.36 7.40
CA LYS A 199 -7.31 -0.95 8.05
C LYS A 199 -7.37 -0.87 9.58
N ARG A 200 -7.22 0.32 10.18
CA ARG A 200 -7.33 0.53 11.62
C ARG A 200 -8.71 1.08 11.98
N ASP A 201 -9.43 0.37 12.85
CA ASP A 201 -10.72 0.83 13.35
C ASP A 201 -10.62 2.19 14.06
N GLY A 202 -11.59 3.06 13.80
CA GLY A 202 -11.63 4.42 14.32
C GLY A 202 -10.72 5.42 13.58
N VAL A 203 -9.92 4.96 12.61
CA VAL A 203 -9.13 5.85 11.73
C VAL A 203 -9.74 5.85 10.33
N TYR A 204 -9.94 7.06 9.80
CA TYR A 204 -10.58 7.30 8.51
C TYR A 204 -9.72 8.23 7.68
N ALA A 205 -9.83 8.14 6.36
CA ALA A 205 -9.13 8.97 5.41
C ALA A 205 -10.11 9.57 4.40
N ALA A 206 -9.78 10.75 3.87
CA ALA A 206 -10.60 11.42 2.86
C ALA A 206 -9.74 12.35 1.99
N GLY A 207 -10.08 12.45 0.70
CA GLY A 207 -9.43 13.36 -0.22
C GLY A 207 -8.15 12.77 -0.81
N VAL A 208 -7.24 13.65 -1.25
CA VAL A 208 -6.06 13.25 -2.05
C VAL A 208 -5.10 12.33 -1.30
N VAL A 209 -5.21 12.26 0.03
CA VAL A 209 -4.41 11.35 0.88
C VAL A 209 -4.60 9.86 0.54
N ILE A 210 -5.78 9.47 0.01
CA ILE A 210 -6.08 8.10 -0.47
C ILE A 210 -5.69 7.93 -1.95
N GLY A 211 -5.42 9.02 -2.67
CA GLY A 211 -5.05 8.97 -4.08
C GLY A 211 -5.53 10.18 -4.87
N PRO A 212 -4.97 10.44 -6.07
CA PRO A 212 -5.27 11.63 -6.86
C PRO A 212 -6.74 11.71 -7.25
N LYS A 213 -7.37 12.86 -6.99
CA LYS A 213 -8.79 13.12 -7.29
C LYS A 213 -9.12 14.61 -7.30
N ASP A 214 -10.28 14.94 -7.83
CA ASP A 214 -10.79 16.30 -7.88
C ASP A 214 -11.46 16.72 -6.57
N ILE A 215 -11.83 18.02 -6.51
CA ILE A 215 -12.46 18.63 -5.34
C ILE A 215 -13.81 17.98 -5.05
N GLN A 216 -14.60 17.65 -6.08
CA GLN A 216 -15.93 17.07 -5.90
C GLN A 216 -15.84 15.69 -5.25
N SER A 217 -14.93 14.84 -5.75
CA SER A 217 -14.69 13.50 -5.20
C SER A 217 -14.14 13.60 -3.77
N SER A 218 -13.21 14.53 -3.52
CA SER A 218 -12.66 14.77 -2.18
C SER A 218 -13.71 15.21 -1.17
N THR A 219 -14.67 16.04 -1.60
CA THR A 219 -15.76 16.51 -0.74
C THR A 219 -16.71 15.37 -0.40
N ALA A 220 -17.09 14.55 -1.39
CA ALA A 220 -17.94 13.39 -1.16
C ALA A 220 -17.28 12.36 -0.22
N GLU A 221 -15.97 12.13 -0.36
CA GLU A 221 -15.21 11.28 0.58
C GLU A 221 -15.19 11.86 1.99
N ALA A 222 -15.01 13.18 2.14
CA ALA A 222 -15.02 13.83 3.45
C ALA A 222 -16.38 13.70 4.15
N GLU A 223 -17.49 13.87 3.41
CA GLU A 223 -18.84 13.61 3.91
C GLU A 223 -19.03 12.14 4.32
N GLY A 224 -18.55 11.20 3.50
CA GLY A 224 -18.59 9.77 3.78
C GLY A 224 -17.78 9.38 5.03
N ALA A 225 -16.57 9.91 5.16
CA ALA A 225 -15.71 9.71 6.33
C ALA A 225 -16.36 10.30 7.60
N ALA A 226 -16.92 11.50 7.52
CA ALA A 226 -17.65 12.11 8.64
C ALA A 226 -18.82 11.23 9.10
N MET A 227 -19.60 10.66 8.17
CA MET A 227 -20.69 9.75 8.53
C MET A 227 -20.20 8.43 9.12
N LYS A 228 -19.08 7.89 8.66
CA LYS A 228 -18.44 6.71 9.27
C LYS A 228 -18.00 6.99 10.70
N VAL A 229 -17.43 8.17 10.97
CA VAL A 229 -17.08 8.63 12.33
C VAL A 229 -18.33 8.74 13.20
N VAL A 230 -19.41 9.36 12.71
CA VAL A 230 -20.68 9.46 13.46
C VAL A 230 -21.20 8.07 13.81
N ASN A 231 -21.22 7.13 12.86
CA ASN A 231 -21.66 5.76 13.11
C ASN A 231 -20.78 5.06 14.16
N PHE A 232 -19.46 5.26 14.09
CA PHE A 232 -18.51 4.72 15.06
C PHE A 232 -18.71 5.26 16.48
N LEU A 233 -19.16 6.51 16.61
CA LEU A 233 -19.39 7.16 17.91
C LEU A 233 -20.80 6.95 18.47
N SER A 234 -21.80 6.69 17.62
CA SER A 234 -23.22 6.75 18.01
C SER A 234 -23.86 5.40 18.36
N GLY A 235 -23.16 4.28 18.10
CA GLY A 235 -23.71 2.93 18.27
C GLY A 235 -23.00 2.11 19.35
N ASP A 236 -23.61 0.98 19.70
CA ASP A 236 -22.94 -0.08 20.45
C ASP A 236 -21.69 -0.54 19.70
N ARG A 237 -20.62 -0.81 20.45
CA ARG A 237 -19.38 -1.30 19.87
C ARG A 237 -19.45 -2.81 19.70
N VAL A 238 -19.37 -3.25 18.46
CA VAL A 238 -19.09 -4.66 18.15
C VAL A 238 -17.61 -4.86 18.39
N ILE A 239 -17.28 -5.67 19.39
CA ILE A 239 -15.92 -6.14 19.62
C ILE A 239 -15.70 -7.44 18.85
N GLU A 240 -14.54 -7.57 18.24
CA GLU A 240 -14.14 -8.79 17.55
C GLU A 240 -14.04 -9.96 18.56
N PRO A 241 -14.79 -11.07 18.40
CA PRO A 241 -14.79 -12.17 19.38
C PRO A 241 -13.47 -12.91 19.52
N ASN A 242 -12.51 -12.79 18.59
CA ASN A 242 -11.23 -13.50 18.63
C ASN A 242 -10.27 -12.98 19.72
N LYS A 243 -10.66 -13.09 21.00
CA LYS A 243 -9.92 -12.64 22.17
C LYS A 243 -9.22 -13.79 22.89
N ALA A 244 -8.13 -13.47 23.56
CA ALA A 244 -7.49 -14.40 24.48
C ALA A 244 -8.35 -14.60 25.73
N TYR A 245 -8.34 -15.81 26.28
CA TYR A 245 -9.05 -16.16 27.52
C TYR A 245 -8.25 -17.19 28.33
N LEU A 246 -8.53 -17.28 29.63
CA LEU A 246 -7.97 -18.31 30.51
C LEU A 246 -8.75 -19.62 30.31
N ALA A 247 -8.15 -20.54 29.55
CA ALA A 247 -8.74 -21.81 29.18
C ALA A 247 -8.64 -22.84 30.30
N ASP A 248 -7.52 -22.86 31.02
CA ASP A 248 -7.28 -23.75 32.16
C ASP A 248 -6.84 -22.93 33.39
N PRO A 249 -7.79 -22.52 34.25
CA PRO A 249 -7.48 -21.81 35.48
C PRO A 249 -6.63 -22.63 36.46
N ASP A 250 -6.73 -23.96 36.46
CA ASP A 250 -6.02 -24.82 37.41
C ASP A 250 -4.54 -24.98 37.03
N ALA A 251 -4.23 -24.96 35.74
CA ALA A 251 -2.86 -24.99 35.23
C ALA A 251 -2.09 -23.68 35.48
N CYS A 252 -2.79 -22.54 35.57
CA CYS A 252 -2.17 -21.23 35.76
C CYS A 252 -1.57 -21.07 37.17
N ASP A 253 -0.30 -20.69 37.26
CA ASP A 253 0.41 -20.45 38.53
C ASP A 253 0.62 -18.96 38.85
N GLY A 254 0.05 -18.06 38.05
CA GLY A 254 0.14 -16.62 38.28
C GLY A 254 1.52 -16.01 37.98
N CYS A 255 2.35 -16.63 37.13
CA CYS A 255 3.70 -16.15 36.81
C CYS A 255 3.80 -14.81 36.03
N GLU A 256 2.68 -14.23 35.59
CA GLU A 256 2.59 -12.92 34.92
C GLU A 256 3.29 -12.77 33.55
N GLU A 257 3.89 -13.81 32.97
CA GLU A 257 4.52 -13.75 31.62
C GLU A 257 3.55 -13.22 30.54
N CYS A 258 2.28 -13.61 30.63
CA CYS A 258 1.22 -13.12 29.75
C CYS A 258 0.96 -11.61 29.87
N VAL A 259 1.15 -11.03 31.06
CA VAL A 259 1.00 -9.60 31.32
C VAL A 259 2.14 -8.83 30.66
N GLY A 260 3.39 -9.29 30.87
CA GLY A 260 4.58 -8.62 30.35
C GLY A 260 4.65 -8.57 28.82
N VAL A 261 4.09 -9.58 28.15
CA VAL A 261 4.14 -9.68 26.68
C VAL A 261 2.97 -9.00 25.97
N CYS A 262 1.94 -8.53 26.69
CA CYS A 262 0.75 -7.97 26.07
C CYS A 262 1.00 -6.56 25.50
N PRO A 263 0.95 -6.36 24.17
CA PRO A 263 1.26 -5.06 23.56
C PRO A 263 0.23 -3.97 23.87
N GLU A 264 -1.01 -4.37 24.18
CA GLU A 264 -2.12 -3.46 24.49
C GLU A 264 -2.30 -3.24 26.00
N SER A 265 -1.48 -3.88 26.84
CA SER A 265 -1.67 -3.89 28.30
C SER A 265 -3.09 -4.32 28.72
N ALA A 266 -3.68 -5.26 27.97
CA ALA A 266 -5.05 -5.72 28.17
C ALA A 266 -5.21 -6.74 29.30
N ILE A 267 -4.10 -7.26 29.87
CA ILE A 267 -4.12 -8.31 30.89
C ILE A 267 -3.73 -7.72 32.23
N THR A 268 -4.52 -7.98 33.26
CA THR A 268 -4.28 -7.59 34.66
C THR A 268 -4.42 -8.80 35.56
N MET A 269 -3.85 -8.76 36.77
CA MET A 269 -3.98 -9.87 37.72
C MET A 269 -5.14 -9.61 38.70
N LEU A 270 -6.02 -10.59 38.86
CA LEU A 270 -7.09 -10.62 39.85
C LEU A 270 -7.12 -12.00 40.50
N ASP A 271 -7.07 -12.06 41.84
CA ASP A 271 -7.03 -13.31 42.61
C ASP A 271 -5.97 -14.30 42.10
N GLU A 272 -4.76 -13.81 41.83
CA GLU A 272 -3.60 -14.56 41.30
C GLU A 272 -3.81 -15.17 39.90
N LYS A 273 -4.87 -14.77 39.18
CA LYS A 273 -5.16 -15.20 37.80
C LYS A 273 -5.21 -14.01 36.83
N PRO A 274 -4.87 -14.23 35.55
CA PRO A 274 -4.98 -13.18 34.55
C PRO A 274 -6.45 -12.91 34.21
N LEU A 275 -6.88 -11.66 34.39
CA LEU A 275 -8.11 -11.10 33.89
C LEU A 275 -7.82 -10.32 32.61
N ILE A 276 -8.42 -10.76 31.51
CA ILE A 276 -8.22 -10.17 30.17
C ILE A 276 -9.36 -9.21 29.90
N ASN A 277 -9.01 -7.95 29.63
CA ASN A 277 -9.96 -6.93 29.21
C ASN A 277 -10.28 -7.11 27.73
N GLU A 278 -11.48 -7.59 27.42
CA GLU A 278 -11.93 -7.86 26.06
C GLU A 278 -11.97 -6.60 25.16
N ILE A 279 -12.15 -5.41 25.74
CA ILE A 279 -12.17 -4.16 24.96
C ILE A 279 -10.76 -3.75 24.53
N MET A 280 -9.77 -3.97 25.39
CA MET A 280 -8.37 -3.63 25.12
C MET A 280 -7.64 -4.73 24.34
N CYS A 281 -8.05 -5.99 24.49
CA CYS A 281 -7.42 -7.11 23.82
C CYS A 281 -7.58 -6.97 22.31
N SER A 282 -6.47 -6.74 21.58
CA SER A 282 -6.49 -6.67 20.12
C SER A 282 -6.68 -8.03 19.45
N GLY A 283 -6.42 -9.14 20.16
CA GLY A 283 -6.52 -10.49 19.59
C GLY A 283 -5.27 -10.95 18.85
N CYS A 284 -4.10 -10.35 19.12
CA CYS A 284 -2.83 -10.76 18.50
C CYS A 284 -2.32 -12.16 18.95
N GLY A 285 -2.82 -12.69 20.07
CA GLY A 285 -2.45 -14.02 20.57
C GLY A 285 -1.05 -14.14 21.19
N ALA A 286 -0.29 -13.04 21.29
CA ALA A 286 1.08 -13.01 21.81
C ALA A 286 1.26 -13.67 23.20
N CYS A 287 0.25 -13.52 24.07
CA CYS A 287 0.26 -14.07 25.43
C CYS A 287 0.17 -15.60 25.51
N ILE A 288 -0.35 -16.26 24.47
CA ILE A 288 -0.63 -17.69 24.51
C ILE A 288 0.66 -18.52 24.44
N PRO A 289 1.56 -18.32 23.44
CA PRO A 289 2.86 -18.98 23.47
C PRO A 289 3.77 -18.54 24.62
N ALA A 290 3.51 -17.40 25.26
CA ALA A 290 4.29 -16.97 26.42
C ALA A 290 3.92 -17.72 27.69
N CYS A 291 2.76 -18.38 27.75
CA CYS A 291 2.32 -19.06 28.95
C CYS A 291 3.06 -20.40 29.10
N PRO A 292 3.94 -20.58 30.10
CA PRO A 292 4.69 -21.81 30.27
C PRO A 292 3.84 -23.01 30.74
N LYS A 293 2.56 -22.76 31.04
CA LYS A 293 1.58 -23.75 31.51
C LYS A 293 0.50 -24.06 30.48
N ASP A 294 0.55 -23.42 29.31
CA ASP A 294 -0.49 -23.52 28.29
C ASP A 294 -1.91 -23.22 28.80
N ALA A 295 -2.03 -22.38 29.83
CA ALA A 295 -3.30 -22.08 30.48
C ALA A 295 -4.20 -21.13 29.69
N LEU A 296 -3.66 -20.43 28.68
CA LEU A 296 -4.36 -19.45 27.85
C LEU A 296 -4.69 -20.03 26.47
N ASP A 297 -5.83 -19.63 25.91
CA ASP A 297 -6.16 -19.88 24.50
C ASP A 297 -6.89 -18.68 23.88
N GLN A 298 -7.26 -18.78 22.60
CA GLN A 298 -7.91 -17.72 21.84
C GLN A 298 -9.21 -18.20 21.21
N HIS A 299 -10.29 -17.43 21.37
CA HIS A 299 -11.53 -17.67 20.65
C HIS A 299 -11.31 -17.57 19.13
N GLY A 300 -11.90 -18.50 18.37
CA GLY A 300 -11.79 -18.56 16.91
C GLY A 300 -10.42 -19.02 16.37
N LEU A 301 -9.40 -19.12 17.23
CA LEU A 301 -8.06 -19.59 16.93
C LEU A 301 -7.54 -20.48 18.05
N SER A 302 -8.39 -21.39 18.52
CA SER A 302 -7.99 -22.34 19.55
C SER A 302 -6.89 -23.26 19.04
N GLU A 303 -6.13 -23.86 19.94
CA GLU A 303 -5.10 -24.84 19.59
C GLU A 303 -5.64 -25.92 18.65
N ALA A 304 -6.83 -26.45 18.96
CA ALA A 304 -7.50 -27.45 18.14
C ALA A 304 -7.91 -26.91 16.75
N GLN A 305 -8.34 -25.66 16.66
CA GLN A 305 -8.73 -25.03 15.39
C GLN A 305 -7.52 -24.78 14.48
N ILE A 306 -6.40 -24.29 15.03
CA ILE A 306 -5.16 -24.09 14.27
C ILE A 306 -4.66 -25.43 13.72
N ARG A 307 -4.59 -26.46 14.57
CA ARG A 307 -4.23 -27.83 14.18
C ARG A 307 -5.17 -28.40 13.11
N ALA A 308 -6.47 -28.14 13.21
CA ALA A 308 -7.44 -28.57 12.19
C ALA A 308 -7.22 -27.85 10.84
N ASN A 309 -6.96 -26.54 10.86
CA ASN A 309 -6.66 -25.77 9.65
C ASN A 309 -5.40 -26.28 8.96
N ILE A 310 -4.32 -26.54 9.72
CA ILE A 310 -3.08 -27.11 9.20
C ILE A 310 -3.35 -28.43 8.48
N ARG A 311 -4.03 -29.38 9.14
CA ARG A 311 -4.37 -30.68 8.54
C ARG A 311 -5.24 -30.51 7.29
N GLY A 312 -6.27 -29.68 7.36
CA GLY A 312 -7.21 -29.48 6.25
C GLY A 312 -6.53 -28.93 5.00
N VAL A 313 -5.70 -27.89 5.17
CA VAL A 313 -4.99 -27.24 4.06
C VAL A 313 -3.93 -28.16 3.43
N LEU A 314 -3.20 -28.94 4.23
CA LEU A 314 -2.16 -29.83 3.72
C LEU A 314 -2.72 -31.11 3.09
N SER A 315 -3.77 -31.70 3.67
CA SER A 315 -4.42 -32.90 3.14
C SER A 315 -5.17 -32.65 1.83
N GLY A 316 -5.71 -31.44 1.63
CA GLY A 316 -6.37 -31.05 0.38
C GLY A 316 -5.41 -30.74 -0.78
N SER A 317 -4.10 -30.76 -0.56
CA SER A 317 -3.10 -30.45 -1.58
C SER A 317 -2.62 -31.70 -2.32
N GLU A 318 -2.69 -31.67 -3.66
CA GLU A 318 -2.13 -32.69 -4.56
C GLU A 318 -0.69 -32.36 -5.01
N ALA A 319 -0.10 -31.26 -4.53
CA ALA A 319 1.27 -30.91 -4.87
C ALA A 319 2.27 -31.91 -4.27
N GLU A 320 3.30 -32.28 -5.04
CA GLU A 320 4.38 -33.17 -4.60
C GLU A 320 5.17 -32.56 -3.44
N LEU A 321 5.47 -31.26 -3.54
CA LEU A 321 6.07 -30.46 -2.48
C LEU A 321 5.01 -29.54 -1.87
N LYS A 322 4.95 -29.43 -0.55
CA LYS A 322 3.97 -28.62 0.17
C LYS A 322 4.65 -27.62 1.08
N ILE A 323 4.37 -26.35 0.86
CA ILE A 323 4.86 -25.26 1.71
C ILE A 323 3.66 -24.59 2.37
N LEU A 324 3.62 -24.63 3.70
CA LEU A 324 2.57 -23.98 4.46
C LEU A 324 2.98 -22.55 4.81
N ALA A 325 2.26 -21.55 4.30
CA ALA A 325 2.47 -20.15 4.62
C ALA A 325 1.42 -19.67 5.64
N PHE A 326 1.87 -19.33 6.84
CA PHE A 326 1.09 -18.51 7.76
C PHE A 326 1.30 -17.04 7.39
N VAL A 327 0.19 -16.32 7.19
CA VAL A 327 0.22 -14.96 6.66
C VAL A 327 -0.62 -14.04 7.54
N GLU A 328 -0.03 -12.94 8.01
CA GLU A 328 -0.75 -11.90 8.74
C GLU A 328 -1.91 -11.34 7.90
N GLN A 329 -3.09 -11.22 8.50
CA GLN A 329 -4.35 -11.06 7.78
C GLN A 329 -4.58 -9.66 7.17
N GLU A 330 -4.12 -8.58 7.80
CA GLU A 330 -4.52 -7.23 7.41
C GLU A 330 -3.58 -6.58 6.39
N VAL A 331 -2.27 -6.79 6.52
CA VAL A 331 -1.22 -6.18 5.70
C VAL A 331 -0.60 -7.23 4.77
N ALA A 332 -0.05 -8.32 5.33
CA ALA A 332 0.67 -9.31 4.53
C ALA A 332 -0.27 -10.04 3.55
N TYR A 333 -1.46 -10.43 4.01
CA TYR A 333 -2.47 -11.07 3.17
C TYR A 333 -3.06 -10.10 2.15
N THR A 334 -3.16 -8.81 2.46
CA THR A 334 -3.56 -7.79 1.45
C THR A 334 -2.54 -7.76 0.31
N ALA A 335 -1.23 -7.82 0.59
CA ALA A 335 -0.22 -7.92 -0.45
C ALA A 335 -0.35 -9.20 -1.28
N VAL A 336 -0.64 -10.34 -0.62
CA VAL A 336 -0.89 -11.62 -1.31
C VAL A 336 -2.15 -11.57 -2.19
N ASP A 337 -3.22 -10.94 -1.72
CA ASP A 337 -4.46 -10.79 -2.48
C ASP A 337 -4.26 -9.88 -3.70
N LEU A 338 -3.50 -8.78 -3.55
CA LEU A 338 -3.08 -7.93 -4.68
C LEU A 338 -2.27 -8.71 -5.72
N ALA A 339 -1.34 -9.56 -5.28
CA ALA A 339 -0.60 -10.46 -6.17
C ALA A 339 -1.54 -11.42 -6.93
N GLY A 340 -2.56 -11.97 -6.26
CA GLY A 340 -3.59 -12.80 -6.86
C GLY A 340 -4.46 -12.04 -7.88
N LEU A 341 -4.92 -10.85 -7.53
CA LEU A 341 -5.69 -9.97 -8.41
C LEU A 341 -4.91 -9.56 -9.67
N ALA A 342 -3.61 -9.33 -9.52
CA ALA A 342 -2.68 -9.08 -10.62
C ALA A 342 -2.33 -10.32 -11.44
N ARG A 343 -2.82 -11.50 -11.03
CA ARG A 343 -2.56 -12.81 -11.67
C ARG A 343 -1.07 -13.15 -11.73
N LEU A 344 -0.32 -12.79 -10.70
CA LEU A 344 1.06 -13.25 -10.57
C LEU A 344 1.10 -14.76 -10.48
N THR A 345 2.01 -15.38 -11.21
CA THR A 345 2.22 -16.82 -11.16
C THR A 345 3.17 -17.15 -10.01
N TYR A 346 2.81 -18.09 -9.15
CA TYR A 346 3.66 -18.58 -8.07
C TYR A 346 3.61 -20.12 -8.01
N PRO A 347 4.58 -20.78 -7.35
CA PRO A 347 4.62 -22.24 -7.26
C PRO A 347 3.35 -22.84 -6.67
N SER A 348 2.90 -23.97 -7.24
CA SER A 348 1.71 -24.69 -6.77
C SER A 348 1.90 -25.37 -5.40
N SER A 349 3.11 -25.34 -4.85
CA SER A 349 3.43 -25.86 -3.51
C SER A 349 2.92 -24.97 -2.37
N ILE A 350 2.70 -23.67 -2.60
CA ILE A 350 2.35 -22.72 -1.54
C ILE A 350 0.88 -22.89 -1.11
N ARG A 351 0.65 -23.03 0.19
CA ARG A 351 -0.67 -23.15 0.82
C ARG A 351 -0.79 -22.15 1.96
N ILE A 352 -1.81 -21.31 1.95
CA ILE A 352 -1.90 -20.16 2.87
C ILE A 352 -2.93 -20.41 3.96
N ILE A 353 -2.55 -20.10 5.20
CA ILE A 353 -3.45 -19.92 6.35
C ILE A 353 -3.33 -18.46 6.80
N PRO A 354 -4.39 -17.63 6.63
CA PRO A 354 -4.40 -16.29 7.19
C PRO A 354 -4.54 -16.35 8.72
N MET A 355 -3.81 -15.50 9.41
CA MET A 355 -3.81 -15.39 10.87
C MET A 355 -3.88 -13.90 11.25
N PRO A 356 -4.59 -13.50 12.32
CA PRO A 356 -4.57 -12.11 12.79
C PRO A 356 -3.14 -11.63 13.06
N SER A 357 -2.35 -12.39 13.80
CA SER A 357 -0.91 -12.14 13.97
C SER A 357 -0.18 -13.46 14.11
N LEU A 358 1.06 -13.52 13.64
CA LEU A 358 1.89 -14.72 13.79
C LEU A 358 2.40 -14.88 15.23
N ALA A 359 2.24 -13.87 16.08
CA ALA A 359 2.57 -13.94 17.50
C ALA A 359 1.74 -14.99 18.26
N ARG A 360 0.62 -15.46 17.68
CA ARG A 360 -0.19 -16.58 18.19
C ARG A 360 0.47 -17.94 17.98
N LEU A 361 1.40 -18.09 17.04
CA LEU A 361 1.98 -19.39 16.71
C LEU A 361 2.98 -19.83 17.79
N LYS A 362 2.98 -21.14 18.07
CA LYS A 362 3.96 -21.82 18.90
C LYS A 362 4.87 -22.71 18.04
N LYS A 363 6.01 -23.15 18.57
CA LYS A 363 6.90 -24.12 17.92
C LYS A 363 6.13 -25.39 17.52
N GLU A 364 5.23 -25.86 18.38
CA GLU A 364 4.44 -27.07 18.16
C GLU A 364 3.57 -26.98 16.90
N HIS A 365 3.11 -25.78 16.51
CA HIS A 365 2.35 -25.63 15.27
C HIS A 365 3.21 -25.84 14.02
N LEU A 366 4.47 -25.40 14.05
CA LEU A 366 5.42 -25.60 12.95
C LEU A 366 5.75 -27.09 12.85
N LEU A 367 6.13 -27.73 13.96
CA LEU A 367 6.36 -29.17 14.01
C LEU A 367 5.13 -29.97 13.56
N TYR A 368 3.95 -29.55 13.97
CA TYR A 368 2.70 -30.19 13.56
C TYR A 368 2.45 -30.02 12.05
N ALA A 369 2.78 -28.89 11.44
CA ALA A 369 2.71 -28.74 9.98
C ALA A 369 3.64 -29.75 9.28
N PHE A 370 4.87 -29.90 9.76
CA PHE A 370 5.80 -30.91 9.25
C PHE A 370 5.29 -32.35 9.48
N ALA A 371 4.77 -32.66 10.66
CA ALA A 371 4.22 -33.97 10.98
C ALA A 371 3.08 -34.40 10.02
N TYR A 372 2.31 -33.42 9.52
CA TYR A 372 1.11 -33.65 8.69
C TYR A 372 1.27 -33.23 7.21
N GLY A 373 2.51 -33.16 6.71
CA GLY A 373 2.77 -33.15 5.27
C GLY A 373 3.39 -31.88 4.70
N ALA A 374 3.74 -30.87 5.50
CA ALA A 374 4.53 -29.75 5.02
C ALA A 374 5.99 -30.17 4.82
N ASP A 375 6.63 -29.66 3.76
CA ASP A 375 8.06 -29.77 3.47
C ASP A 375 8.82 -28.49 3.83
N GLY A 376 8.09 -27.38 3.91
CA GLY A 376 8.58 -26.09 4.41
C GLY A 376 7.45 -25.27 5.02
N VAL A 377 7.80 -24.33 5.90
CA VAL A 377 6.87 -23.39 6.54
C VAL A 377 7.33 -21.96 6.29
N MET A 378 6.44 -21.13 5.76
CA MET A 378 6.65 -19.69 5.59
C MET A 378 5.84 -18.90 6.60
N LEU A 379 6.42 -17.82 7.10
CA LEU A 379 5.82 -16.90 8.04
C LEU A 379 5.95 -15.49 7.48
N LEU A 380 4.84 -14.94 7.01
CA LEU A 380 4.75 -13.61 6.40
C LEU A 380 4.03 -12.65 7.35
N GLU A 381 4.78 -11.73 7.94
CA GLU A 381 4.31 -10.86 9.01
C GLU A 381 4.25 -9.39 8.56
N ALA A 382 3.35 -8.62 9.15
CA ALA A 382 3.31 -7.18 8.91
C ALA A 382 4.51 -6.45 9.59
N PRO A 383 4.91 -5.27 9.12
CA PRO A 383 5.88 -4.43 9.82
C PRO A 383 5.29 -3.85 11.11
N GLU A 384 6.13 -3.57 12.12
CA GLU A 384 5.70 -2.99 13.42
C GLU A 384 4.82 -1.75 13.26
N HIS A 385 5.18 -0.86 12.33
CA HIS A 385 4.53 0.44 12.20
C HIS A 385 3.45 0.52 11.11
N GLU A 386 3.19 -0.57 10.38
CA GLU A 386 2.10 -0.65 9.40
C GLU A 386 1.03 -1.68 9.79
N GLY A 387 1.42 -2.70 10.56
CA GLY A 387 0.52 -3.72 11.06
C GLY A 387 -0.34 -3.24 12.24
N PRO A 388 -1.56 -3.76 12.37
CA PRO A 388 -2.50 -3.30 13.40
C PRO A 388 -2.07 -3.67 14.83
N TYR A 389 -1.18 -4.66 15.01
CA TYR A 389 -0.79 -5.22 16.32
C TYR A 389 0.56 -4.72 16.86
N GLY A 390 1.23 -3.79 16.18
CA GLY A 390 2.42 -3.09 16.69
C GLY A 390 3.55 -4.03 17.12
N SER A 391 3.95 -3.94 18.40
CA SER A 391 5.06 -4.73 18.95
C SER A 391 4.82 -6.24 18.96
N ALA A 392 3.58 -6.71 18.75
CA ALA A 392 3.32 -8.13 18.51
C ALA A 392 4.03 -8.66 17.25
N HIS A 393 4.15 -7.83 16.21
CA HIS A 393 4.85 -8.21 14.97
C HIS A 393 6.37 -8.34 15.18
N VAL A 394 6.94 -7.53 16.08
CA VAL A 394 8.36 -7.64 16.47
C VAL A 394 8.60 -8.88 17.33
N LEU A 395 7.65 -9.19 18.22
CA LEU A 395 7.71 -10.37 19.05
C LEU A 395 7.61 -11.66 18.22
N SER A 396 6.72 -11.71 17.23
CA SER A 396 6.58 -12.89 16.38
C SER A 396 7.87 -13.17 15.61
N GLU A 397 8.52 -12.15 15.04
CA GLU A 397 9.82 -12.31 14.39
C GLU A 397 10.88 -12.94 15.31
N LYS A 398 11.02 -12.43 16.54
CA LYS A 398 11.99 -12.98 17.50
C LYS A 398 11.71 -14.44 17.83
N ARG A 399 10.45 -14.77 18.12
CA ARG A 399 10.04 -16.15 18.44
C ARG A 399 10.26 -17.08 17.27
N ILE A 400 9.98 -16.64 16.05
CA ILE A 400 10.11 -17.48 14.86
C ILE A 400 11.59 -17.75 14.57
N ASP A 401 12.46 -16.78 14.80
CA ASP A 401 13.91 -16.99 14.73
C ASP A 401 14.37 -18.01 15.78
N GLU A 402 13.89 -17.92 17.03
CA GLU A 402 14.16 -18.91 18.08
C GLU A 402 13.65 -20.31 17.69
N TYR A 403 12.38 -20.43 17.30
CA TYR A 403 11.77 -21.69 16.89
C TYR A 403 12.54 -22.32 15.73
N ARG A 404 12.97 -21.53 14.76
CA ARG A 404 13.73 -22.00 13.61
C ARG A 404 14.98 -22.78 14.00
N TRP A 405 15.69 -22.35 15.05
CA TRP A 405 16.86 -23.07 15.57
C TRP A 405 16.47 -24.27 16.44
N GLU A 406 15.45 -24.12 17.28
CA GLU A 406 14.97 -25.21 18.15
C GLU A 406 14.40 -26.41 17.38
N LEU A 407 13.97 -26.22 16.13
CA LEU A 407 13.50 -27.30 15.26
C LEU A 407 14.61 -28.26 14.82
N GLU A 408 15.88 -27.86 14.88
CA GLU A 408 17.00 -28.75 14.55
C GLU A 408 17.12 -29.91 15.55
N ASP A 409 16.71 -29.69 16.82
CA ASP A 409 16.63 -30.74 17.84
C ASP A 409 15.59 -31.84 17.48
N ASP A 410 14.66 -31.52 16.58
CA ASP A 410 13.59 -32.40 16.10
C ASP A 410 13.89 -32.99 14.70
N ASP A 411 15.15 -32.95 14.25
CA ASP A 411 15.66 -33.30 12.91
C ASP A 411 14.91 -32.59 11.76
N VAL A 412 14.46 -31.37 11.98
CA VAL A 412 13.92 -30.50 10.93
C VAL A 412 14.92 -29.38 10.66
N ASP A 413 15.46 -29.34 9.44
CA ASP A 413 16.45 -28.32 9.06
C ASP A 413 15.86 -26.91 9.14
N SER A 414 16.61 -25.99 9.76
CA SER A 414 16.22 -24.60 9.93
C SER A 414 16.00 -23.88 8.60
N SER A 415 16.61 -24.32 7.50
CA SER A 415 16.38 -23.82 6.13
C SER A 415 14.92 -23.98 5.67
N ARG A 416 14.18 -24.96 6.23
CA ARG A 416 12.77 -25.26 5.90
C ARG A 416 11.78 -24.31 6.56
N VAL A 417 12.28 -23.30 7.27
CA VAL A 417 11.49 -22.23 7.85
C VAL A 417 11.94 -20.89 7.28
N TRP A 418 10.99 -20.14 6.73
CA TRP A 418 11.22 -18.82 6.17
C TRP A 418 10.40 -17.77 6.88
N PHE A 419 11.05 -16.68 7.29
CA PHE A 419 10.39 -15.49 7.81
C PHE A 419 10.61 -14.29 6.88
N SER A 420 9.57 -13.49 6.66
CA SER A 420 9.71 -12.22 5.95
C SER A 420 8.68 -11.20 6.42
N ARG A 421 9.13 -9.95 6.58
CA ARG A 421 8.22 -8.80 6.70
C ARG A 421 7.66 -8.45 5.33
N VAL A 422 6.34 -8.32 5.25
CA VAL A 422 5.65 -8.00 4.00
C VAL A 422 4.99 -6.63 4.11
N TYR A 423 5.38 -5.73 3.22
CA TYR A 423 4.78 -4.42 3.03
C TYR A 423 3.79 -4.49 1.87
N VAL A 424 2.64 -3.80 1.97
CA VAL A 424 1.67 -3.77 0.85
C VAL A 424 2.29 -3.30 -0.47
N PRO A 425 3.13 -2.23 -0.50
CA PRO A 425 3.83 -1.80 -1.71
C PRO A 425 4.69 -2.88 -2.38
N ASP A 426 5.13 -3.88 -1.62
CA ASP A 426 6.04 -4.93 -2.08
C ASP A 426 5.32 -6.15 -2.67
N TRP A 427 4.01 -6.08 -2.89
CA TRP A 427 3.22 -7.20 -3.42
C TRP A 427 3.77 -7.80 -4.71
N ARG A 428 4.38 -6.99 -5.61
CA ARG A 428 5.02 -7.50 -6.84
C ARG A 428 6.25 -8.37 -6.58
N LYS A 429 6.90 -8.21 -5.42
CA LYS A 429 8.08 -8.99 -5.03
C LYS A 429 7.71 -10.35 -4.44
N LEU A 430 6.45 -10.55 -4.03
CA LEU A 430 6.00 -11.81 -3.41
C LEU A 430 6.19 -13.03 -4.31
N GLU A 431 6.04 -12.89 -5.63
CA GLU A 431 6.34 -13.98 -6.58
C GLU A 431 7.78 -14.47 -6.38
N ARG A 432 8.74 -13.55 -6.28
CA ARG A 432 10.15 -13.89 -6.09
C ARG A 432 10.35 -14.56 -4.73
N VAL A 433 9.74 -14.03 -3.68
CA VAL A 433 9.84 -14.61 -2.33
C VAL A 433 9.33 -16.05 -2.31
N PHE A 434 8.16 -16.32 -2.90
CA PHE A 434 7.60 -17.66 -2.99
C PHE A 434 8.44 -18.61 -3.83
N ARG A 435 8.95 -18.16 -4.99
CA ARG A 435 9.84 -18.99 -5.82
C ARG A 435 11.15 -19.31 -5.12
N THR A 436 11.80 -18.31 -4.53
CA THR A 436 13.07 -18.51 -3.83
C THR A 436 12.92 -19.54 -2.72
N PHE A 437 11.87 -19.44 -1.90
CA PHE A 437 11.70 -20.42 -0.83
C PHE A 437 11.29 -21.80 -1.36
N HIS A 438 10.47 -21.86 -2.41
CA HIS A 438 10.18 -23.11 -3.10
C HIS A 438 11.47 -23.80 -3.58
N ASP A 439 12.37 -23.08 -4.25
CA ASP A 439 13.61 -23.64 -4.78
C ASP A 439 14.54 -24.14 -3.65
N ILE A 440 14.55 -23.47 -2.48
CA ILE A 440 15.29 -23.93 -1.30
C ILE A 440 14.75 -25.27 -0.83
N VAL A 441 13.44 -25.37 -0.61
CA VAL A 441 12.80 -26.59 -0.07
C VAL A 441 12.85 -27.72 -1.10
N ASP A 442 12.72 -27.43 -2.39
CA ASP A 442 12.87 -28.40 -3.48
C ASP A 442 14.30 -28.97 -3.55
N GLY A 443 15.31 -28.11 -3.35
CA GLY A 443 16.71 -28.52 -3.30
C GLY A 443 17.04 -29.49 -2.16
N GLU A 444 16.31 -29.43 -1.06
CA GLU A 444 16.43 -30.41 0.04
C GLU A 444 15.56 -31.65 -0.15
N GLY A 445 14.53 -31.55 -0.99
CA GLY A 445 13.52 -32.58 -1.19
C GLY A 445 12.51 -32.68 -0.03
N PRO A 446 11.54 -33.62 -0.15
CA PRO A 446 10.51 -33.82 0.87
C PRO A 446 11.09 -34.23 2.21
N LEU A 447 10.47 -33.79 3.30
CA LEU A 447 10.88 -34.21 4.65
C LEU A 447 10.66 -35.73 4.83
N GLY A 448 11.66 -36.41 5.41
CA GLY A 448 11.67 -37.86 5.60
C GLY A 448 10.44 -38.38 6.38
N GLU A 449 9.90 -39.51 5.93
CA GLU A 449 8.69 -40.10 6.55
C GLU A 449 8.94 -40.58 7.98
N ASP A 450 10.16 -41.01 8.28
CA ASP A 450 10.61 -41.38 9.63
C ASP A 450 10.53 -40.20 10.61
N VAL A 451 10.98 -39.02 10.18
CA VAL A 451 10.85 -37.77 10.96
C VAL A 451 9.37 -37.44 11.17
N ARG A 452 8.55 -37.52 10.10
CA ARG A 452 7.11 -37.24 10.20
C ARG A 452 6.37 -38.18 11.13
N GLU A 453 6.70 -39.47 11.12
CA GLU A 453 6.09 -40.48 11.99
C GLU A 453 6.46 -40.24 13.46
N ARG A 454 7.72 -39.89 13.75
CA ARG A 454 8.15 -39.51 15.09
C ARG A 454 7.38 -38.29 15.60
N LEU A 455 7.37 -37.21 14.81
CA LEU A 455 6.67 -35.97 15.19
C LEU A 455 5.16 -36.21 15.41
N ARG A 456 4.54 -37.09 14.61
CA ARG A 456 3.15 -37.50 14.84
C ARG A 456 2.95 -38.19 16.17
N GLY A 457 3.89 -39.05 16.60
CA GLY A 457 3.82 -39.73 17.89
C GLY A 457 4.02 -38.81 19.10
N GLU A 458 4.82 -37.76 18.95
CA GLU A 458 5.07 -36.76 20.00
C GLU A 458 3.93 -35.74 20.13
N LEU A 459 3.26 -35.42 19.02
CA LEU A 459 2.24 -34.38 18.95
C LEU A 459 0.79 -34.90 18.90
N SER A 460 0.58 -36.22 18.93
CA SER A 460 -0.74 -36.88 18.85
C SER A 460 -1.63 -36.68 20.06
#